data_AF-A0A3Q2CU65-F1
#
_entry.id   AF-A0A3Q2CU65-F1
#
_cell.length_a   1.000
_cell.length_b   1.000
_cell.length_c   1.000
_cell.angle_alpha   90.00
_cell.angle_beta   90.00
_cell.angle_gamma   90.00
#
_symmetry.space_group_name_H-M   'P 1'
#
loop_
_entity.id
_entity.type
_entity.pdbx_description
1 polymer ?
#
loop_
_entity_poly.entity_id
_entity_poly.type
_entity_poly.pdbx_seq_one_letter_code
_entity_poly.pdbx_strand_id
1 'polypeptide(L)'
;MGGKVSSKMAAPTARVIQAVRPHAPLIKFPKRQDMPRPNVQEALKLIGLNVPEHSALSSPSASASPAPSRPQVPLSPVPGTPDTLASFQQLPARYRRRPLTLEEIDFIQRGGPE
;
A
#
# COMPACT_ATOMS: atom_id res chain seq x y z
N MET A 1 69.26 -46.23 10.05
CA MET A 1 68.45 -45.24 9.32
C MET A 1 67.43 -46.03 8.51
N GLY A 2 66.12 -45.88 8.56
CA GLY A 2 65.17 -44.91 9.10
C GLY A 2 63.82 -45.34 8.50
N GLY A 3 62.75 -45.31 9.27
CA GLY A 3 61.55 -46.14 9.06
C GLY A 3 60.69 -45.85 7.83
N LYS A 4 59.90 -46.86 7.46
CA LYS A 4 58.86 -46.85 6.42
C LYS A 4 57.72 -45.89 6.84
N VAL A 5 57.51 -44.80 6.11
CA VAL A 5 56.35 -43.92 6.29
C VAL A 5 55.31 -44.24 5.22
N SER A 6 54.30 -45.01 5.61
CA SER A 6 53.07 -45.22 4.83
C SER A 6 52.14 -44.04 5.07
N SER A 7 52.10 -43.10 4.12
CA SER A 7 51.09 -42.03 4.10
C SER A 7 49.72 -42.64 3.79
N LYS A 8 48.86 -42.78 4.80
CA LYS A 8 47.43 -43.04 4.61
C LYS A 8 46.71 -41.71 4.52
N MET A 9 46.42 -41.24 3.31
CA MET A 9 45.51 -40.12 3.10
C MET A 9 44.06 -40.60 3.34
N ALA A 10 43.45 -40.14 4.44
CA ALA A 10 42.02 -40.27 4.64
C ALA A 10 41.31 -39.18 3.83
N ALA A 11 40.63 -39.58 2.75
CA ALA A 11 39.79 -38.68 1.97
C ALA A 11 38.55 -38.29 2.80
N PRO A 12 38.14 -37.01 2.83
CA PRO A 12 36.90 -36.62 3.48
C PRO A 12 35.73 -37.10 2.62
N THR A 13 35.04 -38.15 3.06
CA THR A 13 33.75 -38.57 2.51
C THR A 13 32.72 -37.49 2.81
N ALA A 14 32.56 -36.56 1.87
CA ALA A 14 31.53 -35.53 1.92
C ALA A 14 30.14 -36.20 1.95
N ARG A 15 29.43 -36.05 3.07
CA ARG A 15 28.04 -36.49 3.18
C ARG A 15 27.18 -35.56 2.33
N VAL A 16 26.66 -36.08 1.22
CA VAL A 16 25.67 -35.39 0.38
C VAL A 16 24.34 -35.38 1.15
N ILE A 17 24.03 -34.27 1.81
CA ILE A 17 22.74 -34.09 2.47
C ILE A 17 21.73 -33.71 1.37
N GLN A 18 20.90 -34.67 0.97
CA GLN A 18 19.76 -34.41 0.10
C GLN A 18 18.73 -33.57 0.88
N ALA A 19 18.71 -32.26 0.63
CA ALA A 19 17.73 -31.37 1.24
C ALA A 19 16.35 -31.61 0.62
N VAL A 20 15.50 -32.38 1.30
CA VAL A 20 14.09 -32.55 0.93
C VAL A 20 13.33 -31.32 1.40
N ARG A 21 12.68 -30.61 0.46
CA ARG A 21 11.86 -29.44 0.79
C ARG A 21 10.61 -29.89 1.57
N PRO A 22 10.38 -29.36 2.79
CA PRO A 22 9.17 -29.69 3.54
C PRO A 22 7.92 -29.17 2.80
N HIS A 23 6.85 -29.97 2.82
CA HIS A 23 5.58 -29.62 2.19
C HIS A 23 4.87 -28.51 2.98
N ALA A 24 4.54 -27.40 2.32
CA ALA A 24 3.73 -26.33 2.91
C ALA A 24 2.23 -26.62 2.65
N PRO A 25 1.42 -26.90 3.69
CA PRO A 25 0.02 -27.21 3.50
C PRO A 25 -0.77 -25.98 3.02
N LEU A 26 -1.83 -26.24 2.25
CA LEU A 26 -2.75 -25.21 1.78
C LEU A 26 -3.58 -24.64 2.94
N ILE A 27 -3.83 -23.33 2.90
CA ILE A 27 -4.76 -22.68 3.83
C ILE A 27 -6.19 -23.19 3.59
N LYS A 28 -6.93 -23.42 4.68
CA LYS A 28 -8.34 -23.84 4.63
C LYS A 28 -9.24 -22.64 4.89
N PHE A 29 -10.23 -22.44 4.04
CA PHE A 29 -11.26 -21.44 4.26
C PHE A 29 -12.41 -22.01 5.11
N PRO A 30 -12.98 -21.24 6.05
CA PRO A 30 -14.17 -21.65 6.79
C PRO A 30 -15.35 -21.96 5.85
N LYS A 31 -16.12 -23.01 6.15
CA LYS A 31 -17.36 -23.32 5.43
C LYS A 31 -18.39 -22.25 5.75
N ARG A 32 -18.79 -21.46 4.74
CA ARG A 32 -19.75 -20.34 4.88
C ARG A 32 -21.21 -20.76 4.66
N GLN A 33 -21.52 -22.05 4.72
CA GLN A 33 -22.87 -22.56 4.42
C GLN A 33 -23.85 -22.29 5.57
N ASP A 34 -23.38 -22.35 6.82
CA ASP A 34 -24.22 -22.16 8.02
C ASP A 34 -24.14 -20.72 8.58
N MET A 35 -23.35 -19.85 7.95
CA MET A 35 -23.19 -18.46 8.37
C MET A 35 -24.26 -17.59 7.70
N PRO A 36 -25.12 -16.90 8.45
CA PRO A 36 -26.07 -15.96 7.88
C PRO A 36 -25.30 -14.90 7.08
N ARG A 37 -25.68 -14.68 5.81
CA ARG A 37 -25.05 -13.63 4.99
C ARG A 37 -25.24 -12.30 5.70
N PRO A 38 -24.15 -11.56 6.02
CA PRO A 38 -24.29 -10.27 6.66
C PRO A 38 -25.06 -9.33 5.73
N ASN A 39 -26.08 -8.66 6.26
CA ASN A 39 -26.82 -7.64 5.54
C ASN A 39 -25.85 -6.53 5.14
N VAL A 40 -25.85 -6.14 3.86
CA VAL A 40 -24.97 -5.10 3.31
C VAL A 40 -25.10 -3.80 4.10
N GLN A 41 -26.30 -3.47 4.57
CA GLN A 41 -26.53 -2.26 5.38
C GLN A 41 -25.82 -2.32 6.74
N GLU A 42 -25.83 -3.47 7.42
CA GLU A 42 -25.14 -3.65 8.70
C GLU A 42 -23.62 -3.70 8.51
N ALA A 43 -23.16 -4.31 7.41
CA ALA A 43 -21.74 -4.30 7.04
C ALA A 43 -21.24 -2.87 6.75
N LEU A 44 -22.03 -2.05 6.07
CA LEU A 44 -21.70 -0.65 5.79
C LEU A 44 -21.64 0.19 7.08
N LYS A 45 -22.55 -0.04 8.03
CA LYS A 45 -22.51 0.59 9.36
C LYS A 45 -21.24 0.23 10.13
N LEU A 46 -20.83 -1.04 10.10
CA LEU A 46 -19.58 -1.49 10.74
C LEU A 46 -18.32 -0.87 10.09
N ILE A 47 -18.36 -0.59 8.78
CA ILE A 47 -17.25 0.03 8.05
C ILE A 47 -17.26 1.57 8.20
N GLY A 48 -18.23 2.14 8.92
CA GLY A 48 -18.28 3.57 9.22
C GLY A 48 -18.66 4.45 8.02
N LEU A 49 -19.17 3.85 6.93
CA LEU A 49 -19.64 4.59 5.76
C LEU A 49 -21.09 5.02 5.96
N ASN A 50 -21.31 6.05 6.79
CA ASN A 50 -22.59 6.73 6.85
C ASN A 50 -22.70 7.64 5.61
N VAL A 51 -23.44 7.22 4.59
CA VAL A 51 -23.76 8.06 3.42
C VAL A 51 -24.88 9.02 3.84
N PRO A 52 -24.68 10.35 3.85
CA PRO A 52 -25.75 11.28 4.16
C PRO A 52 -26.72 11.36 2.98
N GLU A 53 -27.99 11.01 3.21
CA GLU A 53 -29.12 11.37 2.35
C GLU A 53 -29.25 12.90 2.33
N HIS A 54 -28.76 13.55 1.27
CA HIS A 54 -28.94 14.98 1.05
C HIS A 54 -30.40 15.27 0.66
N SER A 55 -31.22 15.64 1.64
CA SER A 55 -32.50 16.33 1.42
C SER A 55 -32.22 17.71 0.81
N ALA A 56 -32.52 17.86 -0.48
CA ALA A 56 -32.51 19.13 -1.17
C ALA A 56 -33.84 19.85 -0.94
N LEU A 57 -33.84 21.10 -0.44
CA LEU A 57 -34.89 22.10 -0.70
C LEU A 57 -34.47 23.52 -0.22
N SER A 58 -34.33 24.40 -1.23
CA SER A 58 -34.72 25.82 -1.28
C SER A 58 -34.02 26.92 -0.45
N SER A 59 -33.32 27.82 -1.15
CA SER A 59 -33.45 29.30 -1.05
C SER A 59 -32.77 29.99 -2.26
N PRO A 60 -33.37 31.03 -2.90
CA PRO A 60 -32.85 31.63 -4.13
C PRO A 60 -32.09 32.95 -3.94
N SER A 61 -31.25 33.26 -4.95
CA SER A 61 -30.78 34.59 -5.37
C SER A 61 -29.60 35.24 -4.65
N ALA A 62 -28.42 35.23 -5.29
CA ALA A 62 -27.74 36.46 -5.79
C ALA A 62 -26.42 36.13 -6.52
N SER A 63 -26.30 36.67 -7.72
CA SER A 63 -25.12 36.92 -8.58
C SER A 63 -23.71 36.63 -8.04
N ALA A 64 -22.97 35.88 -8.87
CA ALA A 64 -21.52 35.83 -9.09
C ALA A 64 -21.03 34.39 -9.01
N SER A 65 -20.65 33.81 -10.15
CA SER A 65 -20.04 32.48 -10.21
C SER A 65 -18.68 32.51 -9.49
N PRO A 66 -18.44 31.71 -8.44
CA PRO A 66 -17.12 31.13 -8.26
C PRO A 66 -17.06 29.82 -9.07
N ALA A 67 -15.87 29.47 -9.55
CA ALA A 67 -15.58 28.11 -10.03
C ALA A 67 -16.19 27.06 -9.08
N PRO A 68 -16.57 25.84 -9.54
CA PRO A 68 -17.07 24.81 -8.65
C PRO A 68 -16.07 24.66 -7.53
N SER A 69 -16.46 25.11 -6.34
CA SER A 69 -15.67 25.03 -5.14
C SER A 69 -15.44 23.55 -4.92
N ARG A 70 -14.27 23.08 -5.34
CA ARG A 70 -13.74 21.79 -4.91
C ARG A 70 -14.01 21.76 -3.42
N PRO A 71 -14.71 20.76 -2.87
CA PRO A 71 -14.82 20.65 -1.43
C PRO A 71 -13.38 20.76 -0.94
N GLN A 72 -13.08 21.80 -0.17
CA GLN A 72 -11.82 21.87 0.55
C GLN A 72 -11.89 20.69 1.49
N VAL A 73 -11.45 19.54 0.98
CA VAL A 73 -11.34 18.32 1.76
C VAL A 73 -10.46 18.79 2.90
N PRO A 74 -10.97 18.81 4.15
CA PRO A 74 -10.11 19.06 5.28
C PRO A 74 -8.95 18.12 5.07
N LEU A 75 -7.72 18.64 4.99
CA LEU A 75 -6.52 17.81 4.95
C LEU A 75 -6.58 17.05 6.26
N SER A 76 -7.23 15.87 6.24
CA SER A 76 -7.30 15.04 7.42
C SER A 76 -5.83 14.78 7.73
N PRO A 77 -5.37 15.06 8.96
CA PRO A 77 -4.04 14.70 9.34
C PRO A 77 -3.96 13.19 9.14
N VAL A 78 -3.35 12.77 8.03
CA VAL A 78 -3.11 11.35 7.78
C VAL A 78 -2.23 10.93 8.96
N PRO A 79 -2.66 9.98 9.79
CA PRO A 79 -1.84 9.56 10.92
C PRO A 79 -0.54 8.99 10.36
N GLY A 80 0.58 9.69 10.60
CA GLY A 80 1.88 9.33 10.03
C GLY A 80 2.87 10.48 10.08
N THR A 81 4.15 10.15 9.86
CA THR A 81 5.21 11.15 9.71
C THR A 81 4.99 11.91 8.41
N PRO A 82 4.96 13.26 8.41
CA PRO A 82 4.85 14.01 7.18
C PRO A 82 6.06 13.72 6.28
N ASP A 83 5.79 13.51 4.99
CA ASP A 83 6.86 13.34 4.02
C ASP A 83 7.73 14.61 3.98
N THR A 84 9.04 14.42 4.04
CA THR A 84 10.03 15.52 3.98
C THR A 84 11.02 15.25 2.86
N LEU A 85 11.74 16.28 2.39
CA LEU A 85 12.76 16.10 1.35
C LEU A 85 13.81 15.04 1.70
N ALA A 86 14.10 14.88 2.99
CA ALA A 86 15.00 13.85 3.50
C ALA A 86 14.44 12.43 3.33
N SER A 87 13.13 12.20 3.49
CA SER A 87 12.54 10.86 3.32
C SER A 87 12.65 10.38 1.87
N PHE A 88 12.47 11.28 0.89
CA PHE A 88 12.63 10.95 -0.52
C PHE A 88 14.08 10.57 -0.89
N GLN A 89 15.07 11.16 -0.22
CA GLN A 89 16.48 10.80 -0.43
C GLN A 89 16.82 9.41 0.12
N GLN A 90 16.06 8.89 1.08
CA GLN A 90 16.28 7.53 1.61
C GLN A 90 15.67 6.44 0.72
N LEU A 91 14.70 6.79 -0.13
CA LEU A 91 14.04 5.83 -1.00
C LEU A 91 14.95 5.35 -2.15
N PRO A 92 14.86 4.08 -2.57
CA PRO A 92 15.51 3.59 -3.79
C PRO A 92 15.07 4.38 -5.02
N ALA A 93 15.98 4.57 -5.99
CA ALA A 93 15.75 5.40 -7.17
C ALA A 93 14.47 5.06 -7.95
N ARG A 94 14.13 3.76 -8.04
CA ARG A 94 12.92 3.24 -8.69
C ARG A 94 11.59 3.72 -8.08
N TYR A 95 11.62 4.26 -6.86
CA TYR A 95 10.44 4.79 -6.15
C TYR A 95 10.48 6.30 -5.96
N ARG A 96 11.55 6.99 -6.39
CA ARG A 96 11.65 8.45 -6.27
C ARG A 96 10.85 9.11 -7.39
N ARG A 97 9.95 10.03 -7.01
CA ARG A 97 9.23 10.90 -7.98
C ARG A 97 10.15 12.03 -8.44
N ARG A 98 9.83 12.62 -9.60
CA ARG A 98 10.52 13.84 -10.07
C ARG A 98 10.05 15.06 -9.26
N PRO A 99 10.94 16.02 -8.94
CA PRO A 99 10.52 17.30 -8.36
C PRO A 99 9.59 18.04 -9.33
N LEU A 100 8.53 18.65 -8.81
CA LEU A 100 7.59 19.47 -9.61
C LEU A 100 8.15 20.88 -9.78
N THR A 101 8.09 21.40 -11.01
CA THR A 101 8.46 22.80 -11.31
C THR A 101 7.28 23.73 -11.02
N LEU A 102 7.54 25.03 -10.79
CA LEU A 102 6.47 25.99 -10.49
C LEU A 102 5.43 26.09 -11.62
N GLU A 103 5.87 26.13 -12.87
CA GLU A 103 4.96 26.15 -14.03
C GLU A 103 4.06 24.91 -14.08
N GLU A 104 4.60 23.75 -13.71
CA GLU A 104 3.86 22.49 -13.70
C GLU A 104 2.88 22.41 -12.53
N ILE A 105 3.25 22.98 -11.37
CA ILE A 105 2.33 23.16 -10.23
C ILE A 105 1.14 24.01 -10.68
N ASP A 106 1.39 25.13 -11.36
CA ASP A 106 0.33 26.03 -11.83
C ASP A 106 -0.53 25.38 -12.92
N PHE A 107 0.08 24.66 -13.85
CA PHE A 107 -0.63 23.91 -14.89
C PHE A 107 -1.55 22.82 -14.31
N ILE A 108 -1.07 22.09 -13.29
CA ILE A 108 -1.88 21.08 -12.58
C ILE A 108 -3.01 21.75 -11.79
N GLN A 109 -2.73 22.88 -11.12
CA GLN A 109 -3.75 23.63 -10.38
C GLN A 109 -4.82 24.22 -11.29
N ARG A 110 -4.44 24.70 -12.48
CA ARG A 110 -5.36 25.24 -13.50
C ARG A 110 -6.19 24.16 -14.18
N GLY A 111 -5.74 22.90 -14.15
CA GLY A 111 -6.49 21.77 -14.71
C GLY A 111 -6.12 21.43 -16.16
N GLY A 112 -4.98 21.92 -16.66
CA GLY A 112 -4.49 21.61 -18.00
C GLY A 112 -4.44 22.81 -18.97
N PRO A 113 -4.31 22.53 -20.28
CA PRO A 113 -4.38 23.54 -21.32
C PRO A 113 -5.85 23.89 -21.63
N GLU A 114 -6.07 25.14 -22.02
CA GLU A 114 -7.38 25.65 -22.53
C GLU A 114 -7.67 25.10 -23.93
#